data_AF-A0A9E3YFD2-F1
#
_entry.id   AF-A0A9E3YFD2-F1
#
_cell.length_a   1.000
_cell.length_b   1.000
_cell.length_c   1.000
_cell.angle_alpha   90.00
_cell.angle_beta   90.00
_cell.angle_gamma   90.00
#
_symmetry.space_group_name_H-M   'P 1'
#
loop_
_entity.id
_entity.type
_entity.pdbx_description
1 polymer ?
#
loop_
_entity_poly.entity_id
_entity_poly.type
_entity_poly.pdbx_seq_one_letter_code
_entity_poly.pdbx_strand_id
1 'polypeptide(L)'
;YVFAYGHDYRGAIQALYALSGHQPVLPRWALGNWWSRYHRYSEQSYLSLMDRFASEQIPLSVAVIDMDWHRVTSIPEQYGTGWTGYSWEPSLFPDPPRFLDELH
;
A
#
# COMPACT_ATOMS: atom_id res chain seq x y z
N TYR A 1 -1.71 -13.10 31.68
CA TYR A 1 -2.64 -14.26 31.58
C TYR A 1 -1.99 -15.33 30.73
N VAL A 2 -2.31 -16.61 30.96
CA VAL A 2 -1.86 -17.73 30.13
C VAL A 2 -3.10 -18.54 29.74
N PHE A 3 -3.31 -18.72 28.43
CA PHE A 3 -4.36 -19.57 27.89
C PHE A 3 -3.72 -20.87 27.40
N ALA A 4 -4.06 -22.00 28.03
CA ALA A 4 -3.51 -23.31 27.69
C ALA A 4 -4.64 -24.25 27.28
N TYR A 5 -4.75 -24.52 25.98
CA TYR A 5 -5.79 -25.38 25.37
C TYR A 5 -5.25 -26.76 24.95
N GLY A 6 -4.02 -27.12 25.36
CA GLY A 6 -3.38 -28.37 24.92
C GLY A 6 -3.25 -28.41 23.39
N HIS A 7 -3.94 -29.35 22.76
CA HIS A 7 -3.99 -29.51 21.29
C HIS A 7 -5.24 -28.91 20.64
N ASP A 8 -6.13 -28.25 21.39
CA ASP A 8 -7.27 -27.53 20.83
C ASP A 8 -6.85 -26.14 20.32
N TYR A 9 -6.15 -26.15 19.20
CA TYR A 9 -5.66 -24.93 18.56
C TYR A 9 -6.80 -24.03 18.03
N ARG A 10 -7.91 -24.62 17.59
CA ARG A 10 -9.06 -23.85 17.07
C ARG A 10 -9.76 -23.11 18.20
N GLY A 11 -10.00 -23.78 19.33
CA GLY A 11 -10.54 -23.14 20.53
C GLY A 11 -9.62 -22.04 21.06
N ALA A 12 -8.31 -22.25 21.05
CA ALA A 12 -7.34 -21.23 21.45
C ALA A 12 -7.43 -19.95 20.59
N ILE A 13 -7.51 -20.10 19.25
CA ILE A 13 -7.64 -18.96 18.33
C ILE A 13 -8.99 -18.26 18.46
N GLN A 14 -10.08 -19.02 18.67
CA GLN A 14 -11.40 -18.44 18.93
C GLN A 14 -11.41 -17.62 20.23
N ALA A 15 -10.81 -18.14 21.30
CA ALA A 15 -10.70 -17.43 22.56
C ALA A 15 -9.84 -16.16 22.44
N LEU A 16 -8.76 -16.21 21.67
CA LEU A 16 -7.95 -15.04 21.35
C LEU A 16 -8.81 -13.95 20.69
N TYR A 17 -9.54 -14.29 19.61
CA TYR A 17 -10.37 -13.31 18.90
C TYR A 17 -11.59 -12.83 19.71
N ALA A 18 -12.11 -13.64 20.63
CA ALA A 18 -13.13 -13.19 21.57
C ALA A 18 -12.63 -12.07 22.50
N LEU A 19 -11.33 -12.05 22.81
CA LEU A 19 -10.69 -11.02 23.64
C LEU A 19 -10.15 -9.84 22.82
N SER A 20 -9.52 -10.10 21.67
CA SER A 20 -8.83 -9.09 20.86
C SER A 20 -9.69 -8.48 19.75
N GLY A 21 -10.90 -9.01 19.55
CA GLY A 21 -11.78 -8.66 18.43
C GLY A 21 -11.59 -9.58 17.23
N HIS A 22 -12.69 -9.77 16.49
CA HIS A 22 -12.71 -10.55 15.25
C HIS A 22 -12.15 -9.76 14.07
N GLN A 23 -11.46 -10.45 13.17
CA GLN A 23 -10.99 -9.87 11.92
C GLN A 23 -12.19 -9.55 11.00
N PRO A 24 -12.34 -8.30 10.50
CA PRO A 24 -13.35 -7.99 9.50
C PRO A 24 -13.06 -8.70 8.18
N VAL A 25 -14.12 -8.93 7.39
CA VAL A 25 -13.99 -9.49 6.04
C VAL A 25 -13.16 -8.51 5.18
N LEU A 26 -12.14 -9.04 4.53
CA LEU A 26 -11.32 -8.25 3.61
C LEU A 26 -12.10 -7.97 2.32
N PRO A 27 -11.94 -6.78 1.71
CA PRO A 27 -12.47 -6.53 0.39
C PRO A 27 -11.84 -7.48 -0.62
N ARG A 28 -12.60 -7.88 -1.65
CA ARG A 28 -12.17 -8.92 -2.60
C ARG A 28 -10.85 -8.59 -3.30
N TRP A 29 -10.63 -7.32 -3.65
CA TRP A 29 -9.41 -6.86 -4.32
C TRP A 29 -8.14 -7.12 -3.50
N ALA A 30 -8.24 -7.20 -2.16
CA ALA A 30 -7.07 -7.43 -1.30
C ALA A 30 -6.47 -8.84 -1.48
N LEU A 31 -7.26 -9.78 -2.00
CA LEU A 31 -6.82 -11.16 -2.29
C LEU A 31 -6.31 -11.34 -3.73
N GLY A 32 -6.27 -10.28 -4.54
CA GLY A 32 -5.72 -10.30 -5.89
C GLY A 32 -4.21 -10.09 -5.93
N ASN A 33 -3.66 -9.81 -7.13
CA ASN A 33 -2.24 -9.56 -7.30
C ASN A 33 -1.87 -8.11 -6.93
N TRP A 34 -0.75 -7.96 -6.23
CA TRP A 34 -0.22 -6.67 -5.80
C TRP A 34 1.08 -6.36 -6.53
N TRP A 35 1.19 -5.15 -7.09
CA TRP A 35 2.46 -4.60 -7.51
C TRP A 35 2.99 -3.65 -6.44
N SER A 36 4.16 -3.95 -5.89
CA SER A 36 4.85 -3.10 -4.93
C SER A 36 6.35 -3.19 -5.13
N ARG A 37 7.01 -2.04 -5.13
CA ARG A 37 8.47 -1.94 -5.26
C ARG A 37 8.94 -0.64 -4.64
N TYR A 38 9.98 -0.71 -3.82
CA TYR A 38 10.72 0.49 -3.40
C TYR A 38 11.48 1.07 -4.58
N HIS A 39 10.90 2.09 -5.21
CA HIS A 39 11.42 2.73 -6.40
C HIS A 39 10.86 4.14 -6.55
N ARG A 40 11.72 5.07 -6.99
CA ARG A 40 11.36 6.46 -7.24
C ARG A 40 10.57 6.60 -8.53
N TYR A 41 9.28 6.30 -8.47
CA TYR A 41 8.38 6.48 -9.58
C TYR A 41 8.03 7.95 -9.80
N SER A 42 7.95 8.33 -11.06
CA SER A 42 7.15 9.46 -11.51
C SER A 42 5.79 8.96 -11.99
N GLU A 43 4.82 9.86 -12.07
CA GLU A 43 3.51 9.61 -12.66
C GLU A 43 3.63 8.89 -14.02
N GLN A 44 4.40 9.45 -14.95
CA GLN A 44 4.62 8.89 -16.29
C GLN A 44 5.18 7.47 -16.26
N SER A 45 6.20 7.22 -15.43
CA SER A 45 6.85 5.90 -15.37
C SER A 45 5.96 4.86 -14.70
N TYR A 46 5.10 5.27 -13.77
CA TYR A 46 4.16 4.37 -13.11
C TYR A 46 2.99 4.00 -14.03
N LEU A 47 2.40 4.99 -14.74
CA LEU A 47 1.34 4.73 -15.71
C LEU A 47 1.83 3.84 -16.86
N SER A 48 3.02 4.12 -17.40
CA SER A 48 3.64 3.28 -18.44
C SER A 48 3.84 1.83 -17.96
N LEU A 49 4.09 1.62 -16.67
CA LEU A 49 4.21 0.30 -16.09
C LEU A 49 2.84 -0.40 -15.98
N MET A 50 1.77 0.32 -15.65
CA MET A 50 0.41 -0.22 -15.63
C MET A 50 -0.06 -0.60 -17.05
N ASP A 51 0.23 0.25 -18.04
CA ASP A 51 -0.01 -0.07 -19.46
C ASP A 51 0.73 -1.35 -19.88
N ARG A 52 1.97 -1.52 -19.41
CA ARG A 52 2.74 -2.72 -19.69
C ARG A 52 2.08 -3.96 -19.09
N PHE A 53 1.65 -3.93 -17.83
CA PHE A 53 0.92 -5.05 -17.21
C PHE A 53 -0.34 -5.40 -18.00
N ALA A 54 -1.11 -4.39 -18.43
CA ALA A 54 -2.29 -4.59 -19.25
C ALA A 54 -1.95 -5.23 -20.60
N SER A 55 -0.88 -4.76 -21.28
CA SER A 55 -0.43 -5.30 -22.56
C SER A 55 0.08 -6.73 -22.46
N GLU A 56 0.72 -7.09 -21.35
CA GLU A 56 1.23 -8.44 -21.06
C GLU A 56 0.14 -9.36 -20.48
N GLN A 57 -1.10 -8.86 -20.33
CA GLN A 57 -2.24 -9.60 -19.78
C GLN A 57 -1.97 -10.14 -18.36
N ILE A 58 -1.21 -9.40 -17.57
CA ILE A 58 -0.92 -9.71 -16.18
C ILE A 58 -1.96 -9.00 -15.30
N PRO A 59 -2.88 -9.73 -14.64
CA PRO A 59 -3.90 -9.10 -13.83
C PRO A 59 -3.29 -8.50 -12.56
N LEU A 60 -3.68 -7.27 -12.24
CA LEU A 60 -3.38 -6.59 -10.99
C LEU A 60 -4.67 -6.16 -10.29
N SER A 61 -4.62 -6.13 -8.96
CA SER A 61 -5.73 -5.67 -8.12
C SER A 61 -5.32 -4.51 -7.22
N VAL A 62 -4.03 -4.38 -6.90
CA VAL A 62 -3.52 -3.27 -6.10
C VAL A 62 -2.19 -2.80 -6.66
N ALA A 63 -2.08 -1.48 -6.82
CA ALA A 63 -0.85 -0.78 -7.15
C ALA A 63 -0.38 -0.01 -5.90
N VAL A 64 0.86 -0.25 -5.48
CA VAL A 64 1.49 0.42 -4.34
C VAL A 64 2.61 1.32 -4.83
N ILE A 65 2.59 2.58 -4.40
CA ILE A 65 3.65 3.55 -4.65
C ILE A 65 4.36 3.79 -3.33
N ASP A 66 5.68 3.61 -3.35
CA ASP A 66 6.53 3.74 -2.17
C ASP A 66 7.03 5.19 -2.01
N MET A 67 7.76 5.45 -0.92
CA MET A 67 8.13 6.75 -0.33
C MET A 67 8.21 7.99 -1.22
N ASP A 68 8.79 7.93 -2.42
CA ASP A 68 9.03 9.13 -3.23
C ASP A 68 7.75 9.80 -3.78
N TRP A 69 6.56 9.20 -3.65
CA TRP A 69 5.32 9.91 -3.99
C TRP A 69 5.09 11.16 -3.13
N HIS A 70 5.57 11.14 -1.89
CA HIS A 70 5.57 12.30 -1.00
C HIS A 70 6.97 12.93 -0.91
N ARG A 71 7.03 14.14 -0.36
CA ARG A 71 8.28 14.90 -0.22
C ARG A 71 9.25 14.20 0.72
N VAL A 72 10.27 13.56 0.16
CA VAL A 72 11.35 12.93 0.95
C VAL A 72 12.60 13.81 0.98
N THR A 73 13.08 14.23 -0.20
CA THR A 73 14.35 14.96 -0.35
C THR A 73 14.16 16.46 -0.61
N SER A 74 12.92 16.90 -0.83
CA SER A 74 12.56 18.29 -1.18
C SER A 74 12.13 19.14 0.02
N ILE A 75 12.18 18.58 1.24
CA ILE A 75 11.90 19.29 2.48
C ILE A 75 13.18 20.01 2.94
N PRO A 76 13.15 21.33 3.19
CA PRO A 76 14.27 22.03 3.81
C PRO A 76 14.61 21.43 5.18
N GLU A 77 15.89 21.21 5.47
CA GLU A 77 16.36 20.52 6.68
C GLU A 77 15.82 21.11 7.99
N GLN A 78 15.59 22.42 8.03
CA GLN A 78 14.99 23.12 9.17
C GLN A 78 13.56 22.63 9.53
N TYR A 79 12.86 21.98 8.60
CA TYR A 79 11.52 21.43 8.79
C TYR A 79 11.51 19.92 9.04
N GLY A 80 12.69 19.29 9.12
CA GLY A 80 12.86 17.87 9.45
C GLY A 80 13.38 17.02 8.30
N THR A 81 13.10 15.72 8.37
CA THR A 81 13.55 14.72 7.40
C THR A 81 12.40 14.31 6.47
N GLY A 82 12.73 13.60 5.39
CA GLY A 82 11.76 12.99 4.48
C GLY A 82 10.84 11.92 5.07
N TRP A 83 11.00 11.60 6.35
CA TRP A 83 10.09 10.74 7.12
C TRP A 83 8.94 11.54 7.75
N THR A 84 8.67 12.75 7.27
CA THR A 84 7.63 13.63 7.79
C THR A 84 6.75 14.18 6.68
N GLY A 85 5.46 14.31 6.98
CA GLY A 85 4.46 14.84 6.04
C GLY A 85 3.98 13.83 5.00
N TYR A 86 2.77 14.09 4.47
CA TYR A 86 2.12 13.28 3.42
C TYR A 86 1.73 14.17 2.22
N SER A 87 2.55 15.20 1.96
CA SER A 87 2.37 16.09 0.82
C SER A 87 3.01 15.48 -0.41
N TRP A 88 2.27 15.44 -1.51
CA TRP A 88 2.77 15.00 -2.81
C TRP A 88 4.05 15.74 -3.22
N GLU A 89 4.94 15.01 -3.90
CA GLU A 89 6.13 15.54 -4.57
C GLU A 89 5.72 16.02 -5.98
N PRO A 90 5.52 17.34 -6.20
CA PRO A 90 4.94 17.84 -7.44
C PRO A 90 5.86 17.63 -8.65
N SER A 91 7.17 17.44 -8.42
CA SER A 91 8.12 17.12 -9.49
C SER A 91 7.96 15.69 -10.03
N LEU A 92 7.34 14.79 -9.26
CA LEU A 92 7.06 13.40 -9.67
C LEU A 92 5.59 13.18 -10.01
N PHE A 93 4.68 13.82 -9.26
CA PHE A 93 3.22 13.70 -9.37
C PHE A 93 2.61 15.11 -9.40
N PRO A 94 2.59 15.77 -10.57
CA PRO A 94 2.14 17.16 -10.68
C PRO A 94 0.62 17.32 -10.51
N ASP A 95 -0.17 16.31 -10.87
CA ASP A 95 -1.64 16.29 -10.73
C ASP A 95 -2.10 14.95 -10.11
N PRO A 96 -2.00 14.80 -8.78
CA PRO A 96 -2.35 13.55 -8.12
C PRO A 96 -3.80 13.10 -8.33
N PRO A 97 -4.82 13.98 -8.30
CA PRO A 97 -6.19 13.57 -8.63
C PRO A 97 -6.30 12.92 -10.00
N ARG A 98 -5.77 13.55 -11.05
CA ARG A 98 -5.80 12.97 -12.41
C ARG A 98 -5.04 11.65 -12.48
N PHE A 99 -3.87 11.57 -11.86
CA PHE A 99 -3.08 10.35 -11.81
C PHE A 99 -3.85 9.18 -11.16
N LEU A 100 -4.55 9.43 -10.05
CA LEU A 100 -5.36 8.41 -9.38
C LEU A 100 -6.59 8.01 -10.21
N ASP A 101 -7.20 8.96 -10.91
CA ASP A 101 -8.31 8.69 -11.84
C ASP A 101 -7.86 7.81 -13.03
N GLU A 102 -6.62 7.98 -13.52
CA GLU A 102 -6.07 7.12 -14.60
C GLU A 102 -5.75 5.69 -14.15
N LEU A 103 -5.63 5.44 -12.84
CA LEU A 103 -5.39 4.10 -12.28
C LEU A 103 -6.66 3.28 -12.02
N HIS A 104 -7.85 3.90 -12.04
CA HIS A 104 -9.13 3.29 -11.68
C HIS A 104 -10.04 3.07 -12.91
#